data_AF-A0A7S2PC09-F1
#
_entry.id   AF-A0A7S2PC09-F1
#
_cell.length_a   1.000
_cell.length_b   1.000
_cell.length_c   1.000
_cell.angle_alpha   90.00
_cell.angle_beta   90.00
_cell.angle_gamma   90.00
#
_symmetry.space_group_name_H-M   'P 1'
#
loop_
_entity.id
_entity.type
_entity.pdbx_description
1 polymer ?
#
loop_
_entity_poly.entity_id
_entity_poly.type
_entity_poly.pdbx_seq_one_letter_code
_entity_poly.pdbx_strand_id
1 'polypeptide(L)'
;DGLVTILAAVLTESKVLLHSNDSSNLAMVGEVVNALIYPFVWALPYVPVLPREMLEFVEAPLSYIIGVPTCMMNSINADQLTDVVVIDLDTNARRRSLGIGVDTNGWGECGSKRPLPLPQ
;
A
#
# COMPACT_ATOMS: atom_id res chain seq x y z
N ASP A 1 -10.89 -1.31 -12.54
CA ASP A 1 -11.05 -0.21 -11.57
C ASP A 1 -9.76 0.05 -10.79
N GLY A 2 -9.26 -0.88 -9.97
CA GLY A 2 -8.06 -0.67 -9.14
C GLY A 2 -6.82 -0.13 -9.88
N LEU A 3 -6.45 -0.74 -11.01
CA LEU A 3 -5.31 -0.27 -11.82
C LEU A 3 -5.49 1.17 -12.34
N VAL A 4 -6.70 1.54 -12.74
CA VAL A 4 -6.99 2.89 -13.26
C VAL A 4 -6.88 3.92 -12.14
N THR A 5 -7.31 3.58 -10.92
CA THR A 5 -7.15 4.43 -9.74
C THR A 5 -5.66 4.61 -9.39
N ILE A 6 -4.87 3.53 -9.44
CA ILE A 6 -3.41 3.63 -9.23
C ILE A 6 -2.79 4.56 -10.26
N LEU A 7 -3.07 4.31 -11.54
CA LEU A 7 -2.50 5.13 -12.63
C LEU A 7 -2.95 6.59 -12.54
N ALA A 8 -4.22 6.85 -12.22
CA ALA A 8 -4.71 8.20 -12.01
C ALA A 8 -3.98 8.88 -10.85
N ALA A 9 -3.86 8.22 -9.70
CA ALA A 9 -3.19 8.77 -8.52
C ALA A 9 -1.69 9.03 -8.77
N VAL A 10 -1.03 8.16 -9.53
CA VAL A 10 0.37 8.33 -9.94
C VAL A 10 0.50 9.49 -10.93
N LEU A 11 -0.36 9.59 -11.94
CA LEU A 11 -0.32 10.70 -12.89
C LEU A 11 -0.68 12.06 -12.25
N THR A 12 -1.44 12.07 -11.16
CA THR A 12 -1.77 13.28 -10.38
C THR A 12 -0.78 13.55 -9.24
N GLU A 13 0.35 12.83 -9.19
CA GLU A 13 1.37 12.95 -8.14
C GLU A 13 0.78 12.90 -6.72
N SER A 14 -0.21 12.04 -6.49
CA SER A 14 -0.84 11.85 -5.18
C SER A 14 -0.05 10.85 -4.32
N LYS A 15 -0.25 10.86 -3.01
CA LYS A 15 0.36 9.87 -2.10
C LYS A 15 -0.33 8.52 -2.31
N VAL A 16 0.42 7.51 -2.73
CA VAL A 16 -0.10 6.16 -2.98
C VAL A 16 0.54 5.19 -2.00
N LEU A 17 -0.30 4.51 -1.23
CA LEU A 17 0.10 3.46 -0.30
C LEU A 17 -0.49 2.13 -0.75
N LEU A 18 0.36 1.21 -1.18
CA LEU A 18 -0.02 -0.15 -1.53
C LEU A 18 0.17 -1.04 -0.30
N HIS A 19 -0.75 -1.96 -0.04
CA HIS A 19 -0.52 -2.99 0.96
C HIS A 19 -0.89 -4.39 0.49
N SER A 20 -0.12 -5.37 0.94
CA SER A 20 -0.28 -6.78 0.62
C SER A 20 0.37 -7.64 1.72
N ASN A 21 -0.09 -8.87 1.87
CA ASN A 21 0.51 -9.88 2.72
C ASN A 21 1.78 -10.46 2.08
N ASP A 22 1.86 -10.41 0.74
CA ASP A 22 3.00 -10.87 -0.05
C ASP A 22 3.83 -9.68 -0.57
N SER A 23 5.04 -9.49 -0.03
CA SER A 23 5.93 -8.39 -0.44
C SER A 23 6.37 -8.47 -1.90
N SER A 24 6.39 -9.66 -2.49
CA SER A 24 6.68 -9.86 -3.91
C SER A 24 5.61 -9.23 -4.81
N ASN A 25 4.34 -9.24 -4.40
CA ASN A 25 3.26 -8.60 -5.16
C ASN A 25 3.39 -7.08 -5.14
N LEU A 26 3.78 -6.50 -4.00
CA LEU A 26 4.02 -5.05 -3.89
C LEU A 26 5.11 -4.58 -4.86
N ALA A 27 6.23 -5.30 -4.93
CA ALA A 27 7.32 -5.00 -5.86
C ALA A 27 6.87 -5.15 -7.32
N MET A 28 6.21 -6.26 -7.66
CA MET A 28 5.73 -6.51 -9.01
C MET A 28 4.77 -5.42 -9.50
N VAL A 29 3.79 -5.04 -8.67
CA VAL A 29 2.82 -4.01 -9.04
C VAL A 29 3.49 -2.67 -9.25
N GLY A 30 4.46 -2.30 -8.40
CA GLY A 30 5.18 -1.04 -8.59
C GLY A 30 5.99 -1.00 -9.89
N GLU A 31 6.64 -2.10 -10.28
CA GLU A 31 7.33 -2.19 -11.58
C GLU A 31 6.36 -2.09 -12.77
N VAL A 32 5.21 -2.76 -12.67
CA VAL A 32 4.15 -2.67 -13.68
C VAL A 32 3.62 -1.24 -13.81
N VAL A 33 3.41 -0.54 -12.69
CA VAL A 33 2.99 0.86 -12.69
C VAL A 33 4.02 1.74 -13.39
N ASN A 34 5.31 1.55 -13.09
CA ASN A 34 6.39 2.28 -13.74
C ASN A 34 6.45 2.02 -15.25
N ALA A 35 6.22 0.78 -15.68
CA ALA A 35 6.13 0.44 -17.10
C ALA A 35 4.91 1.06 -17.79
N LEU A 36 3.78 1.18 -17.08
CA LEU A 36 2.51 1.70 -17.62
C LEU A 36 2.51 3.22 -17.77
N ILE A 37 3.28 3.95 -16.97
CA ILE A 37 3.37 5.41 -17.07
C ILE A 37 4.27 5.88 -18.22
N TYR A 38 4.94 4.98 -18.95
CA TYR A 38 5.74 5.35 -20.12
C TYR A 38 4.96 6.24 -21.11
N PRO A 39 5.52 7.37 -21.60
CA PRO A 39 6.92 7.82 -21.49
C PRO A 39 7.26 8.66 -20.25
N PHE A 40 6.34 8.82 -19.31
CA PHE A 40 6.59 9.54 -18.06
C PHE A 40 7.48 8.73 -17.13
N VAL A 41 8.30 9.44 -16.35
CA VAL A 41 9.19 8.85 -15.35
C VAL A 41 8.78 9.39 -13.99
N TRP A 42 8.54 8.48 -13.05
CA TRP A 42 8.27 8.86 -11.66
C TRP A 42 9.55 9.42 -11.02
N ALA A 43 9.56 10.72 -10.69
CA ALA A 43 10.71 11.42 -10.14
C ALA A 43 10.71 11.52 -8.59
N LEU A 44 9.62 11.07 -7.97
CA LEU A 44 9.38 11.13 -6.53
C LEU A 44 9.81 9.83 -5.83
N PRO A 45 9.82 9.78 -4.50
CA PRO A 45 10.14 8.57 -3.77
C PRO A 45 9.25 7.39 -4.20
N TYR A 46 9.90 6.31 -4.62
CA TYR A 46 9.28 5.03 -4.95
C TYR A 46 9.96 3.95 -4.11
N VAL A 47 9.18 3.34 -3.19
CA VAL A 47 9.64 2.29 -2.29
C VAL A 47 8.66 1.13 -2.34
N PRO A 48 8.88 0.13 -3.21
CA PRO A 48 7.94 -0.97 -3.39
C PRO A 48 7.72 -1.82 -2.14
N VAL A 49 8.71 -1.94 -1.26
CA VAL A 49 8.59 -2.65 0.02
C VAL A 49 9.29 -1.84 1.09
N LEU A 50 8.52 -1.24 1.99
CA LEU A 50 9.02 -0.43 3.08
C LEU A 50 9.45 -1.31 4.27
N PRO A 51 10.68 -1.18 4.78
CA PRO A 51 11.07 -1.83 6.02
C PRO A 51 10.33 -1.20 7.21
N ARG A 52 10.10 -1.99 8.27
CA ARG A 52 9.32 -1.57 9.45
C ARG A 52 9.85 -0.31 10.14
N GLU A 53 11.16 -0.13 10.12
CA GLU A 53 11.85 0.99 10.76
C GLU A 53 11.59 2.34 10.07
N MET A 54 11.07 2.32 8.83
CA MET A 54 10.86 3.50 7.99
C MET A 54 9.38 3.88 7.86
N LEU A 55 8.51 3.46 8.77
CA LEU A 55 7.08 3.82 8.73
C LEU A 55 6.83 5.33 8.86
N GLU A 56 7.75 6.07 9.48
CA GLU A 56 7.70 7.53 9.58
C GLU A 56 7.64 8.25 8.23
N PHE A 57 8.14 7.62 7.16
CA PHE A 57 8.10 8.20 5.81
C PHE A 57 6.68 8.30 5.22
N VAL A 58 5.71 7.56 5.76
CA VAL A 58 4.30 7.64 5.35
C VAL A 58 3.71 9.01 5.70
N GLU A 59 4.19 9.65 6.76
CA GLU A 59 3.72 10.98 7.21
C GLU A 59 4.33 12.13 6.41
N ALA A 60 5.25 11.85 5.48
CA ALA A 60 5.92 12.90 4.72
C ALA A 60 4.91 13.78 3.95
N PRO A 61 5.15 15.11 3.87
CA PRO A 61 4.28 16.02 3.13
C PRO A 61 4.41 15.85 1.61
N LEU A 62 5.44 15.15 1.15
CA LEU A 62 5.73 14.90 -0.26
C LEU A 62 4.89 13.74 -0.80
N SER A 63 4.68 13.71 -2.10
CA SER A 63 4.06 12.60 -2.81
C SER A 63 5.02 11.42 -2.94
N TYR A 64 4.48 10.21 -2.84
CA TYR A 64 5.25 8.98 -2.80
C TYR A 64 4.43 7.80 -3.32
N ILE A 65 5.13 6.75 -3.73
CA ILE A 65 4.55 5.42 -3.93
C ILE A 65 5.26 4.47 -2.98
N ILE A 66 4.55 3.97 -1.98
CA ILE A 66 5.12 3.11 -0.94
C ILE A 66 4.29 1.83 -0.83
N GLY A 67 4.96 0.67 -0.79
CA GLY A 67 4.35 -0.60 -0.46
C GLY A 67 4.63 -1.03 0.97
N VAL A 68 3.59 -1.27 1.76
CA VAL A 68 3.69 -1.75 3.15
C VAL A 68 3.08 -3.14 3.30
N PRO A 69 3.70 -4.05 4.05
CA PRO A 69 3.05 -5.30 4.42
C PRO A 69 1.75 -5.04 5.20
N THR A 70 0.69 -5.79 4.92
CA THR A 70 -0.61 -5.66 5.61
C THR A 70 -0.47 -5.73 7.15
N CYS A 71 0.49 -6.50 7.66
CA CYS A 71 0.78 -6.61 9.10
C CYS A 71 1.30 -5.32 9.75
N MET A 72 1.83 -4.38 8.96
CA MET A 72 2.34 -3.09 9.42
C MET A 72 1.30 -1.97 9.33
N MET A 73 0.23 -2.18 8.56
CA MET A 73 -0.83 -1.20 8.38
C MET A 73 -1.53 -0.84 9.70
N ASN A 74 -1.64 -1.80 10.63
CA ASN A 74 -2.17 -1.58 11.97
C ASN A 74 -1.34 -0.61 12.83
N SER A 75 -0.09 -0.35 12.46
CA SER A 75 0.79 0.58 13.15
C SER A 75 0.65 2.03 12.65
N ILE A 76 -0.08 2.25 11.55
CA ILE A 76 -0.28 3.56 10.94
C ILE A 76 -1.61 4.13 11.45
N ASN A 77 -1.59 5.39 11.88
CA ASN A 77 -2.81 6.06 12.36
C ASN A 77 -3.68 6.50 11.18
N ALA A 78 -5.02 6.40 11.34
CA ALA A 78 -5.96 6.81 10.30
C ALA A 78 -5.84 8.30 9.93
N ASP A 79 -5.49 9.16 10.88
CA ASP A 79 -5.29 10.61 10.66
C ASP A 79 -4.15 10.91 9.68
N GLN A 80 -3.19 9.99 9.52
CA GLN A 80 -2.06 10.14 8.60
C GLN A 80 -2.42 9.70 7.17
N LEU A 81 -3.55 9.00 7.01
CA LEU A 81 -4.01 8.41 5.75
C LEU A 81 -5.12 9.23 5.09
N THR A 82 -5.47 10.40 5.61
CA THR A 82 -6.55 11.27 5.10
C THR A 82 -6.32 11.69 3.65
N ASP A 83 -5.08 12.04 3.30
CA ASP A 83 -4.68 12.49 1.95
C ASP A 83 -3.90 11.41 1.18
N VAL A 84 -4.05 10.14 1.57
CA VAL A 84 -3.31 9.01 1.00
C VAL A 84 -4.27 8.05 0.31
N VAL A 85 -3.98 7.72 -0.94
CA VAL A 85 -4.69 6.69 -1.70
C VAL A 85 -4.18 5.33 -1.26
N VAL A 86 -4.93 4.69 -0.36
CA VAL A 86 -4.64 3.35 0.15
C VAL A 86 -5.25 2.28 -0.74
N ILE A 87 -4.44 1.29 -1.15
CA ILE A 87 -4.85 0.25 -2.10
C ILE A 87 -4.43 -1.12 -1.60
N ASP A 88 -5.42 -1.98 -1.42
CA ASP A 88 -5.26 -3.39 -1.06
C ASP A 88 -5.01 -4.24 -2.31
N LEU A 89 -3.88 -4.97 -2.33
CA LEU A 89 -3.53 -5.89 -3.42
C LEU A 89 -3.92 -7.35 -3.15
N ASP A 90 -4.24 -7.72 -1.90
CA ASP A 90 -4.61 -9.10 -1.53
C ASP A 90 -6.09 -9.37 -1.85
N THR A 91 -6.94 -8.37 -1.59
CA THR A 91 -8.38 -8.52 -1.78
C THR A 91 -8.76 -8.21 -3.23
N ASN A 92 -8.55 -9.17 -4.15
CA ASN A 92 -9.04 -9.12 -5.53
C ASN A 92 -10.59 -9.25 -5.65
N ALA A 93 -11.34 -8.77 -4.66
CA ALA A 93 -12.80 -8.83 -4.62
C ALA A 93 -13.38 -7.43 -4.37
N ARG A 94 -13.62 -6.71 -5.48
CA ARG A 94 -14.47 -5.51 -5.63
C ARG A 94 -15.03 -4.91 -4.31
N ARG A 95 -14.42 -3.85 -3.79
CA ARG A 95 -15.20 -2.81 -3.09
C ARG A 95 -15.71 -1.82 -4.13
N ARG A 96 -16.97 -1.99 -4.54
CA ARG A 96 -17.74 -0.90 -5.13
C ARG A 96 -18.26 -0.03 -3.99
N SER A 97 -17.73 1.17 -3.86
CA SER A 97 -18.56 2.33 -3.53
C SER A 97 -17.84 3.58 -3.99
N LEU A 98 -18.45 4.22 -4.98
CA LEU A 98 -18.22 5.62 -5.34
C LEU A 98 -18.34 6.45 -4.06
N GLY A 99 -17.24 7.07 -3.64
CA GLY A 99 -17.19 7.93 -2.47
C GLY A 99 -15.77 8.00 -1.93
N ILE A 100 -15.16 9.18 -1.98
CA ILE A 100 -14.10 9.56 -1.05
C ILE A 100 -14.65 9.25 0.35
N GLY A 101 -14.11 8.21 0.98
CA GLY A 101 -14.68 7.61 2.17
C GLY A 101 -13.82 6.44 2.63
N VAL A 102 -12.80 6.79 3.42
CA VAL A 102 -12.00 5.88 4.25
C VAL A 102 -12.94 4.96 5.03
N ASP A 103 -12.83 3.66 4.83
CA ASP A 103 -13.50 2.65 5.64
C ASP A 103 -12.51 1.95 6.58
N THR A 104 -12.45 2.46 7.82
CA THR A 104 -11.64 1.96 8.94
C THR A 104 -12.12 0.66 9.60
N ASN A 105 -13.07 -0.06 8.99
CA ASN A 105 -13.84 -1.07 9.72
C ASN A 105 -13.65 -2.46 9.12
N GLY A 106 -12.52 -3.11 9.39
CA GLY A 106 -12.34 -4.53 9.04
C GLY A 106 -10.93 -5.08 8.92
N TRP A 107 -9.97 -4.63 9.73
CA TRP A 107 -8.65 -5.28 9.79
C TRP A 107 -8.76 -6.56 10.62
N GLY A 108 -9.04 -7.67 9.94
CA GLY A 108 -8.98 -9.02 10.51
C GLY A 108 -7.58 -9.30 11.07
N GLU A 109 -7.56 -10.01 12.20
CA GLU A 109 -6.37 -10.36 12.95
C GLU A 109 -5.29 -10.98 12.06
N CYS A 110 -4.14 -10.31 11.97
CA CYS A 110 -2.93 -10.87 11.36
C CYS A 110 -2.46 -12.05 12.23
N GLY A 111 -2.68 -13.27 11.73
CA GLY A 111 -2.38 -14.52 12.41
C GLY A 111 -0.97 -14.56 13.00
N SER A 112 -0.90 -14.58 14.32
CA SER A 112 0.29 -14.98 15.07
C SER A 112 0.64 -16.43 14.71
N LYS A 113 1.67 -16.62 13.89
CA LYS A 113 2.34 -17.93 13.78
C LYS A 113 2.97 -18.22 15.14
N ARG A 114 2.31 -19.04 15.97
CA ARG A 114 2.94 -19.66 17.15
C ARG A 114 4.16 -20.47 16.70
N PRO A 115 5.31 -20.37 17.38
CA PRO A 115 6.43 -21.26 17.11
C PRO A 115 6.08 -22.71 17.48
N LEU A 116 6.45 -23.65 16.60
CA LEU A 116 6.37 -25.09 16.84
C LEU A 116 7.31 -25.47 18.01
N PRO A 117 6.87 -26.28 18.99
CA PRO A 117 7.78 -26.81 19.98
C PRO A 117 8.73 -27.83 19.35
N LEU A 118 10.02 -27.71 19.67
CA LEU A 118 11.04 -28.70 19.33
C LEU A 118 10.75 -30.01 20.09
N PRO A 119 10.91 -31.18 19.45
CA PRO A 119 10.80 -32.46 20.15
C PRO A 119 11.94 -32.59 21.17
N GLN A 120 11.58 -32.99 22.40
CA GLN A 120 12.52 -33.58 23.37
C GLN A 120 12.74 -35.05 22.99
#